data_AF-A0AAU9WJB8-F1
#
_entry.id   AF-A0AAU9WJB8-F1
#
_cell.length_a   1.000
_cell.length_b   1.000
_cell.length_c   1.000
_cell.angle_alpha   90.00
_cell.angle_beta   90.00
_cell.angle_gamma   90.00
#
_symmetry.space_group_name_H-M   'P 1'
#
loop_
_entity.id
_entity.type
_entity.pdbx_description
1 polymer ?
#
loop_
_entity_poly.entity_id
_entity_poly.type
_entity_poly.pdbx_seq_one_letter_code
_entity_poly.pdbx_strand_id
1 'polypeptide(L)'
;MSSSEALNWLPLAGRRLFHRCITVENAIKGDIPQLFESFKSTLRNSHGYNTRNGYLPRLPKPKTEFGKRVSYFRFTNDWMSLPVFLRRPMPCTIFKENLTRFLMDKYFK
;
A
#
# COMPACT_ATOMS: atom_id res chain seq x y z
N MET A 1 -8.11 -12.02 -26.58
CA MET A 1 -7.17 -11.04 -25.99
C MET A 1 -7.97 -9.91 -25.39
N SER A 2 -7.79 -9.63 -24.11
CA SER A 2 -8.44 -8.50 -23.44
C SER A 2 -7.84 -7.19 -23.96
N SER A 3 -8.64 -6.14 -24.16
CA SER A 3 -8.17 -4.83 -24.64
C SER A 3 -7.05 -4.22 -23.77
N SER A 4 -6.91 -4.64 -22.51
CA SER A 4 -5.82 -4.23 -21.63
C SER A 4 -4.44 -4.77 -22.02
N GLU A 5 -4.38 -5.96 -22.64
CA GLU A 5 -3.12 -6.61 -23.04
C GLU A 5 -2.46 -5.89 -24.21
N ALA A 6 -3.26 -5.34 -25.13
CA ALA A 6 -2.78 -4.59 -26.29
C ALA A 6 -2.18 -3.21 -25.94
N LEU A 7 -2.46 -2.68 -24.75
CA LEU A 7 -2.03 -1.36 -24.29
C LEU A 7 -0.92 -1.41 -23.22
N ASN A 8 -0.41 -2.60 -22.86
CA ASN A 8 0.50 -2.81 -21.73
C ASN A 8 -0.05 -2.24 -20.40
N TRP A 9 -1.37 -2.21 -20.23
CA TRP A 9 -2.00 -1.68 -19.04
C TRP A 9 -2.16 -2.77 -17.99
N LEU A 10 -1.75 -2.48 -16.74
CA LEU A 10 -1.95 -3.40 -15.64
C LEU A 10 -3.41 -3.91 -15.60
N PRO A 11 -3.62 -5.23 -15.47
CA PRO A 11 -4.95 -5.78 -15.31
C PRO A 11 -5.60 -5.19 -14.04
N LEU A 12 -6.93 -5.27 -13.95
CA LEU A 12 -7.68 -4.68 -12.83
C LEU A 12 -7.14 -5.13 -11.47
N ALA A 13 -6.73 -6.39 -11.34
CA ALA A 13 -6.10 -6.92 -10.13
C ALA A 13 -4.79 -6.19 -9.78
N GLY A 14 -3.90 -5.99 -10.76
CA GLY A 14 -2.65 -5.26 -10.58
C GLY A 14 -2.88 -3.79 -10.22
N ARG A 15 -3.84 -3.12 -10.86
CA ARG A 15 -4.23 -1.75 -10.51
C ARG A 15 -4.77 -1.63 -9.08
N ARG A 16 -5.64 -2.55 -8.68
CA ARG A 16 -6.17 -2.60 -7.29
C ARG A 16 -5.04 -2.79 -6.28
N LEU A 17 -4.11 -3.70 -6.56
CA LEU A 17 -2.94 -3.94 -5.70
C LEU A 17 -2.06 -2.69 -5.60
N PHE A 18 -1.78 -2.04 -6.73
CA PHE A 18 -1.02 -0.79 -6.79
C PHE A 18 -1.61 0.30 -5.88
N HIS A 19 -2.91 0.60 -6.02
CA HIS A 19 -3.56 1.63 -5.23
C HIS A 19 -3.59 1.32 -3.73
N ARG A 20 -3.82 0.06 -3.35
CA ARG A 20 -3.81 -0.36 -1.94
C ARG A 20 -2.42 -0.21 -1.33
N CYS A 21 -1.38 -0.63 -2.05
CA CYS A 21 -0.01 -0.50 -1.58
C CYS A 21 0.41 0.97 -1.43
N ILE A 22 0.03 1.85 -2.36
CA ILE A 22 0.24 3.30 -2.21
C ILE A 22 -0.48 3.85 -0.99
N THR A 23 -1.71 3.39 -0.72
CA THR A 23 -2.45 3.83 0.47
C THR A 23 -1.71 3.47 1.75
N VAL A 24 -1.11 2.28 1.81
CA VAL A 24 -0.29 1.86 2.95
C VAL A 24 1.01 2.66 3.04
N GLU A 25 1.72 2.86 1.92
CA GLU A 25 2.93 3.69 1.84
C GLU A 25 2.69 5.12 2.37
N ASN A 26 1.61 5.76 1.91
CA ASN A 26 1.23 7.09 2.34
C ASN A 26 0.86 7.09 3.83
N ALA A 27 0.11 6.09 4.29
CA ALA A 27 -0.19 5.93 5.71
C ALA A 27 1.08 5.73 6.56
N ILE A 28 2.06 4.95 6.11
CA ILE A 28 3.36 4.79 6.81
C ILE A 28 4.05 6.15 7.00
N LYS A 29 3.96 7.02 5.98
CA LYS A 29 4.52 8.37 5.94
C LYS A 29 3.66 9.43 6.64
N GLY A 30 2.53 9.04 7.25
CA GLY A 30 1.63 9.99 7.92
C GLY A 30 0.63 10.70 7.00
N ASP A 31 0.68 10.46 5.70
CA ASP A 31 -0.26 11.02 4.72
C ASP A 31 -1.47 10.09 4.58
N ILE A 32 -2.41 10.19 5.52
CA ILE A 32 -3.61 9.35 5.55
C ILE A 32 -4.75 10.05 4.75
N PRO A 33 -5.38 9.36 3.78
CA PRO A 33 -6.54 9.90 3.08
C PRO A 33 -7.69 10.26 4.03
N GLN A 34 -8.46 11.29 3.68
CA GLN A 34 -9.51 11.87 4.51
C GLN A 34 -10.61 10.86 4.94
N LEU A 35 -10.87 9.84 4.10
CA LEU A 35 -11.77 8.72 4.45
C LEU A 35 -11.35 7.97 5.73
N PHE A 36 -10.10 8.15 6.14
CA PHE A 36 -9.43 7.52 7.25
C PHE A 36 -8.98 8.52 8.33
N GLU A 37 -9.53 9.75 8.39
CA GLU A 37 -9.18 10.75 9.42
C GLU A 37 -9.27 10.21 10.85
N SER A 38 -10.27 9.37 11.13
CA SER A 38 -10.45 8.71 12.45
C SER A 38 -9.24 7.88 12.89
N PHE A 39 -8.31 7.60 11.98
CA PHE A 39 -7.08 6.82 12.20
C PHE A 39 -5.82 7.68 12.37
N LYS A 40 -5.85 8.98 12.03
CA LYS A 40 -4.68 9.86 12.10
C LYS A 40 -4.11 9.97 13.52
N SER A 41 -4.97 10.02 14.54
CA SER A 41 -4.52 10.13 15.94
C SER A 41 -3.68 8.95 16.39
N THR A 42 -4.06 7.74 15.97
CA THR A 42 -3.36 6.49 16.32
C THR A 42 -2.06 6.36 15.52
N LEU A 43 -2.04 6.87 14.29
CA LEU A 43 -0.91 6.78 13.39
C LEU A 43 0.19 7.82 13.68
N ARG A 44 -0.16 9.02 14.15
CA ARG A 44 0.82 10.02 14.60
C ARG A 44 1.75 9.45 15.68
N ASN A 45 1.21 8.58 16.56
CA ASN A 45 1.98 7.89 17.59
C ASN A 45 2.87 6.77 17.04
N SER A 46 2.58 6.23 15.85
CA SER A 46 3.38 5.17 15.22
C SER A 46 4.34 5.67 14.14
N HIS A 47 4.28 6.95 13.75
CA HIS A 47 5.11 7.52 12.69
C HIS A 47 6.61 7.27 12.92
N GLY A 48 7.14 7.65 14.09
CA GLY A 48 8.58 7.47 14.39
C GLY A 48 9.03 6.00 14.35
N TYR A 49 8.16 5.07 14.77
CA TYR A 49 8.42 3.64 14.65
C TYR A 49 8.39 3.19 13.19
N ASN A 50 7.40 3.63 12.41
CA ASN A 50 7.21 3.24 11.02
C ASN A 50 8.32 3.77 10.10
N THR A 51 8.83 4.98 10.35
CA THR A 51 10.01 5.50 9.64
C THR A 51 11.23 4.61 9.87
N ARG A 52 11.44 4.12 11.10
CA ARG A 52 12.58 3.27 11.47
C ARG A 52 12.40 1.80 11.04
N ASN A 53 11.17 1.30 11.05
CA ASN A 53 10.82 -0.10 10.85
C ASN A 53 9.92 -0.31 9.63
N GLY A 54 10.13 0.44 8.54
CA GLY A 54 9.22 0.46 7.37
C GLY A 54 8.87 -0.91 6.77
N TYR A 55 9.71 -1.92 7.00
CA TYR A 55 9.46 -3.30 6.60
C TYR A 55 8.30 -3.99 7.35
N LEU A 56 7.95 -3.50 8.55
CA LEU A 56 6.92 -4.03 9.45
C LEU A 56 6.08 -2.86 10.02
N PRO A 57 5.25 -2.23 9.18
CA PRO A 57 4.54 -1.02 9.56
C PRO A 57 3.48 -1.29 10.62
N ARG A 58 3.49 -0.49 11.68
CA ARG A 58 2.39 -0.41 12.65
C ARG A 58 1.30 0.48 12.08
N LEU A 59 0.26 -0.18 11.59
CA LEU A 59 -0.97 0.48 11.16
C LEU A 59 -1.98 0.58 12.32
N PRO A 60 -2.84 1.61 12.30
CA PRO A 60 -3.80 1.85 13.36
C PRO A 60 -4.89 0.78 13.28
N LYS A 61 -5.21 0.16 14.42
CA LYS A 61 -6.25 -0.87 14.52
C LYS A 61 -7.58 -0.18 14.87
N PRO A 62 -8.56 -0.09 13.94
CA PRO A 62 -9.87 0.47 14.27
C PRO A 62 -10.50 -0.29 15.43
N LYS A 63 -11.29 0.35 16.30
CA LYS A 63 -12.10 -0.35 17.32
C LYS A 63 -13.54 -0.64 16.85
N THR A 64 -14.14 0.27 16.10
CA THR A 64 -15.61 0.33 15.94
C THR A 64 -16.13 0.24 14.49
N GLU A 65 -15.26 0.11 13.49
CA GLU A 65 -15.64 0.17 12.07
C GLU A 65 -15.26 -1.13 11.32
N PHE A 66 -16.13 -2.14 11.29
CA PHE A 66 -15.82 -3.46 10.73
C PHE A 66 -15.43 -3.41 9.25
N GLY A 67 -16.16 -2.66 8.41
CA GLY A 67 -15.82 -2.50 6.99
C GLY A 67 -14.45 -1.84 6.76
N LYS A 68 -14.09 -0.85 7.59
CA LYS A 68 -12.77 -0.21 7.55
C LYS A 68 -11.68 -1.15 8.05
N ARG A 69 -11.95 -1.99 9.08
CA ARG A 69 -11.03 -3.05 9.53
C ARG A 69 -10.73 -4.06 8.43
N VAL A 70 -11.76 -4.58 7.77
CA VAL A 70 -11.60 -5.56 6.69
C VAL A 70 -10.81 -4.97 5.53
N SER A 71 -11.09 -3.70 5.19
CA SER A 71 -10.32 -2.98 4.17
C SER A 71 -8.86 -2.83 4.56
N TYR A 72 -8.56 -2.42 5.80
CA TYR A 72 -7.19 -2.33 6.32
C TYR A 72 -6.47 -3.68 6.34
N PHE A 73 -7.16 -4.74 6.76
CA PHE A 73 -6.60 -6.09 6.74
C PHE A 73 -6.23 -6.51 5.33
N ARG A 74 -7.08 -6.22 4.35
CA ARG A 74 -6.77 -6.50 2.95
C ARG A 74 -5.58 -5.69 2.44
N PHE A 75 -5.51 -4.41 2.79
CA PHE A 75 -4.43 -3.53 2.34
C PHE A 75 -3.08 -3.93 2.97
N THR A 76 -3.10 -4.33 4.25
CA THR A 76 -1.91 -4.86 4.93
C THR A 76 -1.46 -6.19 4.36
N ASN A 77 -2.37 -7.11 4.07
CA ASN A 77 -2.00 -8.37 3.43
C ASN A 77 -1.40 -8.14 2.04
N ASP A 78 -2.02 -7.27 1.25
CA ASP A 78 -1.51 -6.88 -0.07
C ASP A 78 -0.10 -6.26 0.06
N TRP A 79 0.12 -5.39 1.06
CA TRP A 79 1.45 -4.85 1.38
C TRP A 79 2.45 -5.92 1.79
N MET A 80 2.08 -6.84 2.68
CA MET A 80 2.96 -7.91 3.17
C MET A 80 3.31 -8.93 2.07
N SER A 81 2.48 -9.04 1.03
CA SER A 81 2.76 -9.84 -0.17
C SER A 81 3.87 -9.25 -1.04
N LEU A 82 4.25 -7.98 -0.82
CA LEU A 82 5.34 -7.36 -1.56
C LEU A 82 6.71 -7.90 -1.12
N PRO A 83 7.64 -8.05 -2.08
CA PRO A 83 9.05 -8.28 -1.80
C PRO A 83 9.60 -7.31 -0.75
N VAL A 84 10.50 -7.79 0.10
CA VAL A 84 11.08 -6.99 1.19
C VAL A 84 11.72 -5.70 0.69
N PHE A 85 12.34 -5.71 -0.50
CA PHE A 85 12.96 -4.50 -1.07
C PHE A 85 11.95 -3.37 -1.33
N LEU A 86 10.71 -3.69 -1.74
CA LEU A 86 9.64 -2.70 -1.95
C LEU A 86 9.08 -2.15 -0.64
N ARG A 87 9.24 -2.88 0.47
CA ARG A 87 8.75 -2.47 1.79
C ARG A 87 9.78 -1.64 2.57
N ARG A 88 11.00 -1.49 2.06
CA ARG A 88 12.00 -0.65 2.71
C ARG A 88 11.62 0.84 2.52
N PRO A 89 11.92 1.70 3.50
CA PRO A 89 11.69 3.13 3.36
C PRO A 89 12.37 3.68 2.09
N MET A 90 11.60 4.29 1.20
CA MET A 90 12.12 4.95 0.00
C MET A 90 11.25 6.16 -0.39
N PRO A 91 11.74 7.09 -1.23
CA PRO A 91 10.94 8.17 -1.78
C PRO A 91 9.70 7.65 -2.53
N CYS A 92 8.56 8.36 -2.44
CA CYS A 92 7.30 7.90 -3.05
C CYS A 92 7.39 7.70 -4.57
N THR A 93 8.17 8.52 -5.26
CA THR A 93 8.41 8.40 -6.70
C THR A 93 9.10 7.08 -7.03
N ILE A 94 10.20 6.79 -6.33
CA ILE A 94 10.96 5.54 -6.46
C ILE A 94 10.10 4.33 -6.10
N PHE A 95 9.29 4.42 -5.04
CA PHE A 95 8.36 3.36 -4.68
C PHE A 95 7.36 3.06 -5.80
N LYS A 96 6.71 4.09 -6.36
CA LYS A 96 5.72 3.94 -7.43
C LYS A 96 6.33 3.32 -8.68
N GLU A 97 7.53 3.75 -9.08
CA GLU A 97 8.25 3.18 -10.21
C GLU A 97 8.59 1.71 -10.00
N ASN A 98 9.20 1.37 -8.86
CA ASN A 98 9.59 0.01 -8.54
C ASN A 98 8.38 -0.93 -8.42
N LEU A 99 7.29 -0.45 -7.80
CA LEU A 99 6.05 -1.20 -7.71
C LEU A 99 5.42 -1.42 -9.09
N THR A 100 5.45 -0.41 -9.96
CA THR A 100 4.94 -0.55 -11.34
C THR A 100 5.75 -1.61 -12.09
N ARG A 101 7.09 -1.54 -12.06
CA ARG A 101 7.95 -2.55 -12.70
C ARG A 101 7.68 -3.95 -12.17
N PHE A 102 7.59 -4.11 -10.84
CA PHE A 102 7.26 -5.38 -10.20
C PHE A 102 5.91 -5.95 -10.66
N LEU A 103 4.88 -5.11 -10.74
CA LEU A 103 3.56 -5.54 -11.18
C LEU A 103 3.54 -5.86 -12.68
N MET A 104 4.24 -5.09 -13.51
CA MET A 104 4.34 -5.40 -14.94
C MET A 104 5.02 -6.75 -15.15
N ASP A 105 6.14 -7.00 -14.46
CA ASP A 105 6.84 -8.28 -14.50
C ASP A 105 5.94 -9.44 -14.05
N LYS A 106 5.13 -9.23 -13.00
CA LYS A 106 4.23 -10.26 -12.48
C LYS A 106 3.06 -10.62 -13.41
N TYR A 107 2.57 -9.67 -14.21
CA TYR A 107 1.35 -9.85 -15.01
C TYR A 107 1.60 -10.04 -16.50
N PHE A 108 2.78 -9.67 -17.01
CA PHE A 108 3.12 -9.71 -18.43
C PHE A 108 4.34 -10.56 -18.76
N LYS A 109 4.93 -11.23 -17.77
CA LYS A 109 6.03 -12.18 -17.92
C LYS A 109 5.59 -13.56 -17.45
#